data_AF-Q4SHR1-F1
#
_entry.id   AF-Q4SHR1-F1
#
_cell.length_a   1.000
_cell.length_b   1.000
_cell.length_c   1.000
_cell.angle_alpha   90.00
_cell.angle_beta   90.00
_cell.angle_gamma   90.00
#
_symmetry.space_group_name_H-M   'P 1'
#
loop_
_entity.id
_entity.type
_entity.pdbx_description
1 polymer ?
#
loop_
_entity_poly.entity_id
_entity_poly.type
_entity_poly.pdbx_seq_one_letter_code
_entity_poly.pdbx_strand_id
1 'polypeptide(L)'
;LLVASSAASAQSDVETQAADFLKRFDEEATGRIYNYSLASWAYNTNITKENSQKLVSLVSKAEEGQIWSDFYSKMSEESRKFDTAQIKNTEIKLQLISLQDKGSGALSAEKAQHVRPKVMSEMNTIYSTATVCLLDDPHNCQTLEPGMFARRELIYGSCLRLPGSRRSL
;
A
#
# COMPACT_ATOMS: atom_id res chain seq x y z
N LEU A 1 49.53 -14.02 5.97
CA LEU A 1 48.89 -14.35 4.67
C LEU A 1 47.73 -15.33 4.82
N LEU A 2 47.86 -16.43 5.58
CA LEU A 2 46.77 -17.41 5.76
C LEU A 2 45.46 -16.86 6.36
N VAL A 3 45.55 -15.93 7.32
CA VAL A 3 44.36 -15.34 7.99
C VAL A 3 43.52 -14.45 7.07
N ALA A 4 44.16 -13.78 6.11
CA ALA A 4 43.45 -12.92 5.15
C ALA A 4 42.67 -13.75 4.11
N SER A 5 43.22 -14.89 3.71
CA SER A 5 42.56 -15.80 2.75
C SER A 5 41.33 -16.48 3.33
N SER A 6 41.37 -16.93 4.59
CA SER A 6 40.20 -17.57 5.24
C SER A 6 39.07 -16.59 5.53
N ALA A 7 39.37 -15.35 5.92
CA ALA A 7 38.37 -14.30 6.09
C ALA A 7 37.70 -13.92 4.76
N ALA A 8 38.47 -13.84 3.66
CA ALA A 8 37.92 -13.56 2.34
C ALA A 8 36.99 -14.68 1.83
N SER A 9 37.33 -15.95 2.09
CA SER A 9 36.49 -17.09 1.72
C SER A 9 35.19 -17.14 2.54
N ALA A 10 35.25 -16.93 3.86
CA ALA A 10 34.06 -16.88 4.72
C ALA A 10 33.13 -15.71 4.35
N GLN A 11 33.71 -14.56 4.01
CA GLN A 11 32.98 -13.39 3.52
C GLN A 11 32.24 -13.68 2.20
N SER A 12 32.88 -14.37 1.25
CA SER A 12 32.26 -14.76 -0.03
C SER A 12 31.12 -15.77 0.15
N ASP A 13 31.22 -16.63 1.15
CA ASP A 13 30.19 -17.63 1.48
C ASP A 13 28.92 -16.96 2.03
N VAL A 14 29.05 -16.00 2.96
CA VAL A 14 27.92 -15.23 3.50
C VAL A 14 27.17 -14.45 2.42
N GLU A 15 27.87 -13.82 1.47
CA GLU A 15 27.23 -13.10 0.37
C GLU A 15 26.48 -14.05 -0.58
N THR A 16 27.03 -15.22 -0.84
CA THR A 16 26.37 -16.23 -1.69
C THR A 16 25.09 -16.73 -1.02
N GLN A 17 25.14 -17.02 0.28
CA GLN A 17 23.96 -17.44 1.04
C GLN A 17 22.89 -16.35 1.12
N ALA A 18 23.30 -15.09 1.28
CA ALA A 18 22.40 -13.93 1.25
C ALA A 18 21.74 -13.77 -0.13
N ALA A 19 22.50 -13.92 -1.22
CA ALA A 19 21.96 -13.86 -2.58
C ALA A 19 20.93 -14.97 -2.83
N ASP A 20 21.23 -16.20 -2.44
CA ASP A 20 20.32 -17.34 -2.57
C ASP A 20 19.05 -17.16 -1.73
N PHE A 21 19.19 -16.58 -0.53
CA PHE A 21 18.05 -16.23 0.31
C PHE A 21 17.15 -15.17 -0.35
N LEU A 22 17.73 -14.08 -0.85
CA LEU A 22 16.99 -13.01 -1.52
C LEU A 22 16.32 -13.50 -2.80
N LYS A 23 16.97 -14.40 -3.56
CA LYS A 23 16.37 -15.01 -4.74
C LYS A 23 15.12 -15.83 -4.39
N ARG A 24 15.19 -16.68 -3.36
CA ARG A 24 14.01 -17.43 -2.89
C ARG A 24 12.91 -16.50 -2.39
N PHE A 25 13.29 -15.45 -1.67
CA PHE A 25 12.35 -14.43 -1.23
C PHE A 25 11.63 -13.80 -2.43
N ASP A 26 12.35 -13.37 -3.46
CA ASP A 26 11.78 -12.74 -4.66
C ASP A 26 10.80 -13.64 -5.40
N GLU A 27 11.17 -14.91 -5.62
CA GLU A 27 10.33 -15.91 -6.28
C GLU A 27 9.01 -16.14 -5.51
N GLU A 28 9.08 -16.33 -4.19
CA GLU A 28 7.89 -16.53 -3.36
C GLU A 28 7.06 -15.24 -3.15
N ALA A 29 7.74 -14.10 -2.98
CA ALA A 29 7.11 -12.82 -2.75
C ALA A 29 6.26 -12.40 -3.94
N THR A 30 6.79 -12.58 -5.16
CA THR A 30 6.13 -12.20 -6.41
C THR A 30 4.75 -12.84 -6.54
N GLY A 31 4.64 -14.15 -6.27
CA GLY A 31 3.35 -14.84 -6.34
C GLY A 31 2.34 -14.33 -5.29
N ARG A 32 2.80 -14.12 -4.06
CA ARG A 32 1.95 -13.69 -2.95
C ARG A 32 1.49 -12.25 -3.11
N ILE A 33 2.40 -11.34 -3.45
CA ILE A 33 2.07 -9.93 -3.64
C ILE A 33 1.15 -9.74 -4.86
N TYR A 34 1.28 -10.57 -5.89
CA TYR A 34 0.39 -10.56 -7.04
C TYR A 34 -1.07 -10.84 -6.63
N ASN A 35 -1.31 -11.91 -5.86
CA ASN A 35 -2.65 -12.24 -5.37
C ASN A 35 -3.24 -11.13 -4.51
N TYR A 36 -2.45 -10.61 -3.56
CA TYR A 36 -2.85 -9.45 -2.76
C TYR A 36 -3.18 -8.22 -3.62
N SER A 37 -2.37 -7.95 -4.64
CA SER A 37 -2.58 -6.82 -5.55
C SER A 37 -3.87 -6.96 -6.34
N LEU A 38 -4.20 -8.16 -6.83
CA LEU A 38 -5.47 -8.43 -7.51
C LEU A 38 -6.67 -8.25 -6.58
N ALA A 39 -6.61 -8.78 -5.36
CA ALA A 39 -7.69 -8.63 -4.38
C ALA A 39 -7.89 -7.15 -3.99
N SER A 40 -6.79 -6.43 -3.78
CA SER A 40 -6.81 -4.99 -3.52
C SER A 40 -7.40 -4.20 -4.69
N TRP A 41 -7.00 -4.52 -5.92
CA TRP A 41 -7.51 -3.89 -7.13
C TRP A 41 -9.01 -4.12 -7.31
N ALA A 42 -9.46 -5.37 -7.17
CA ALA A 42 -10.87 -5.74 -7.28
C ALA A 42 -11.75 -4.99 -6.28
N TYR A 43 -11.27 -4.81 -5.04
CA TYR A 43 -11.95 -3.97 -4.06
C TYR A 43 -11.98 -2.50 -4.49
N ASN A 44 -10.83 -1.90 -4.83
CA ASN A 44 -10.73 -0.46 -5.08
C ASN A 44 -11.45 -0.01 -6.36
N THR A 45 -11.55 -0.87 -7.38
CA THR A 45 -12.18 -0.52 -8.67
C THR A 45 -13.68 -0.77 -8.72
N ASN A 46 -14.23 -1.51 -7.76
CA ASN A 46 -15.65 -1.84 -7.70
C ASN A 46 -16.23 -1.59 -6.30
N ILE A 47 -15.99 -0.40 -5.74
CA ILE A 47 -16.57 0.04 -4.46
C ILE A 47 -18.02 0.51 -4.69
N THR A 48 -18.94 -0.39 -4.99
CA THR A 48 -20.39 -0.06 -5.04
C THR A 48 -21.02 -0.15 -3.64
N LYS A 49 -22.07 0.64 -3.39
CA LYS A 49 -22.78 0.71 -2.09
C LYS A 49 -23.64 -0.54 -1.80
N GLU A 50 -24.00 -1.28 -2.84
CA GLU A 50 -24.88 -2.45 -2.77
C GLU A 50 -24.11 -3.74 -3.08
N ASN A 51 -24.36 -4.75 -2.24
CA ASN A 51 -24.18 -6.20 -2.48
C ASN A 51 -22.95 -6.92 -1.90
N SER A 52 -23.22 -8.19 -1.59
CA SER A 52 -22.32 -9.24 -1.13
C SER A 52 -20.96 -9.29 -1.83
N GLN A 53 -20.88 -8.85 -3.10
CA GLN A 53 -19.63 -8.77 -3.86
C GLN A 53 -18.60 -7.81 -3.24
N LYS A 54 -19.03 -6.70 -2.63
CA LYS A 54 -18.13 -5.82 -1.87
C LYS A 54 -17.60 -6.50 -0.62
N LEU A 55 -18.46 -7.21 0.10
CA LEU A 55 -18.04 -7.98 1.28
C LEU A 55 -17.07 -9.08 0.90
N VAL A 56 -17.33 -9.80 -0.21
CA VAL A 56 -16.44 -10.82 -0.74
C VAL A 56 -15.08 -10.22 -1.12
N SER A 57 -15.03 -9.11 -1.88
CA SER A 57 -13.75 -8.50 -2.26
C SER A 57 -12.98 -7.90 -1.08
N LEU A 58 -13.68 -7.35 -0.08
CA LEU A 58 -13.09 -6.92 1.20
C LEU A 58 -12.47 -8.09 1.97
N VAL A 59 -13.20 -9.18 2.09
CA VAL A 59 -12.72 -10.39 2.80
C VAL A 59 -11.52 -10.98 2.08
N SER A 60 -11.58 -11.15 0.75
CA SER A 60 -10.43 -11.63 -0.03
C SER A 60 -9.21 -10.71 0.11
N LYS A 61 -9.40 -9.38 0.07
CA LYS A 61 -8.30 -8.42 0.30
C LYS A 61 -7.69 -8.56 1.70
N ALA A 62 -8.53 -8.80 2.71
CA ALA A 62 -8.10 -8.99 4.09
C ALA A 62 -7.28 -10.29 4.25
N GLU A 63 -7.76 -11.39 3.69
CA GLU A 63 -7.14 -12.71 3.73
C GLU A 63 -5.79 -12.71 3.02
N GLU A 64 -5.74 -12.25 1.78
CA GLU A 64 -4.48 -12.15 1.02
C GLU A 64 -3.50 -11.18 1.68
N GLY A 65 -4.01 -10.08 2.27
CA GLY A 65 -3.19 -9.13 3.00
C GLY A 65 -2.58 -9.73 4.28
N GLN A 66 -3.30 -10.63 4.94
CA GLN A 66 -2.79 -11.37 6.09
C GLN A 66 -1.72 -12.38 5.67
N ILE A 67 -1.97 -13.16 4.61
CA ILE A 67 -1.00 -14.12 4.05
C ILE A 67 0.30 -13.41 3.66
N TRP A 68 0.20 -12.25 2.99
CA TRP A 68 1.37 -11.43 2.65
C TRP A 68 2.10 -10.93 3.89
N SER A 69 1.37 -10.37 4.87
CA SER A 69 1.93 -9.86 6.12
C SER A 69 2.71 -10.93 6.89
N ASP A 70 2.16 -12.14 7.00
CA ASP A 70 2.78 -13.23 7.76
C ASP A 70 4.04 -13.74 7.06
N PHE A 71 3.98 -13.90 5.74
CA PHE A 71 5.15 -14.24 4.94
C PHE A 71 6.26 -13.18 5.07
N TYR A 72 5.94 -11.91 4.87
CA TYR A 72 6.90 -10.82 4.95
C TYR A 72 7.53 -10.71 6.35
N SER A 73 6.74 -10.89 7.41
CA SER A 73 7.24 -10.91 8.79
C SER A 73 8.29 -12.01 9.00
N LYS A 74 7.97 -13.23 8.54
CA LYS A 74 8.86 -14.39 8.67
C LYS A 74 10.16 -14.16 7.92
N MET A 75 10.08 -13.70 6.67
CA MET A 75 11.27 -13.44 5.85
C MET A 75 12.09 -12.28 6.39
N SER A 76 11.45 -11.26 6.97
CA SER A 76 12.13 -10.18 7.68
C SER A 76 12.93 -10.71 8.87
N GLU A 77 12.33 -11.59 9.69
CA GLU A 77 13.04 -12.21 10.83
C GLU A 77 14.18 -13.11 10.39
N GLU A 78 14.00 -13.91 9.33
CA GLU A 78 15.07 -14.74 8.77
C GLU A 78 16.21 -13.91 8.18
N SER A 79 15.90 -12.78 7.53
CA SER A 79 16.90 -11.89 6.94
C SER A 79 17.84 -11.26 7.98
N ARG A 80 17.43 -11.18 9.25
CA ARG A 80 18.26 -10.67 10.37
C ARG A 80 19.43 -11.58 10.72
N LYS A 81 19.47 -12.81 10.21
CA LYS A 81 20.63 -13.70 10.32
C LYS A 81 21.84 -13.19 9.52
N PHE A 82 21.60 -12.34 8.52
CA PHE A 82 22.66 -11.74 7.70
C PHE A 82 23.06 -10.38 8.28
N ASP A 83 24.29 -10.28 8.78
CA ASP A 83 24.86 -8.99 9.20
C ASP A 83 25.17 -8.13 7.97
N THR A 84 24.39 -7.07 7.78
CA THR A 84 24.52 -6.16 6.62
C THR A 84 25.83 -5.37 6.62
N ALA A 85 26.51 -5.25 7.77
CA ALA A 85 27.86 -4.68 7.83
C ALA A 85 28.90 -5.56 7.13
N GLN A 86 28.64 -6.88 7.11
CA GLN A 86 29.46 -7.89 6.45
C GLN A 86 29.00 -8.16 5.01
N ILE A 87 28.20 -7.31 4.38
CA ILE A 87 27.86 -7.43 2.96
C ILE A 87 28.56 -6.30 2.19
N LYS A 88 29.38 -6.67 1.21
CA LYS A 88 30.13 -5.76 0.32
C LYS A 88 29.32 -5.42 -0.92
N ASN A 89 28.58 -6.38 -1.47
CA ASN A 89 27.70 -6.13 -2.59
C ASN A 89 26.58 -5.16 -2.18
N THR A 90 26.60 -3.97 -2.77
CA THR A 90 25.68 -2.88 -2.43
C THR A 90 24.21 -3.23 -2.68
N GLU A 91 23.91 -3.98 -3.74
CA GLU A 91 22.54 -4.36 -4.10
C GLU A 91 21.96 -5.34 -3.08
N ILE A 92 22.69 -6.43 -2.78
CA ILE A 92 22.30 -7.41 -1.77
C ILE A 92 22.13 -6.73 -0.41
N LYS A 93 23.03 -5.82 -0.06
CA LYS A 93 22.97 -5.07 1.19
C LYS A 93 21.69 -4.22 1.28
N LEU A 94 21.34 -3.49 0.23
CA LEU A 94 20.13 -2.64 0.23
C LEU A 94 18.86 -3.49 0.31
N GLN A 95 18.80 -4.61 -0.42
CA GLN A 95 17.67 -5.53 -0.37
C GLN A 95 17.50 -6.13 1.04
N LEU A 96 18.59 -6.55 1.69
CA LEU A 96 18.56 -7.03 3.07
C LEU A 96 18.12 -5.95 4.06
N ILE A 97 18.64 -4.72 3.95
CA ILE A 97 18.22 -3.61 4.83
C ILE A 97 16.71 -3.37 4.68
N SER A 98 16.20 -3.35 3.45
CA SER A 98 14.78 -3.18 3.19
C SER A 98 13.94 -4.31 3.77
N LEU A 99 14.40 -5.57 3.68
CA LEU A 99 13.66 -6.73 4.17
C LEU A 99 13.74 -6.86 5.70
N GLN A 100 14.84 -6.41 6.32
CA GLN A 100 15.01 -6.43 7.78
C GLN A 100 14.07 -5.44 8.50
N ASP A 101 13.58 -4.42 7.80
CA ASP A 101 12.45 -3.63 8.26
C ASP A 101 11.16 -4.47 8.19
N LYS A 102 10.49 -4.66 9.34
CA LYS A 102 9.32 -5.56 9.44
C LYS A 102 8.13 -5.09 8.60
N GLY A 103 8.10 -3.82 8.17
CA GLY A 103 7.11 -3.31 7.23
C GLY A 103 5.66 -3.68 7.59
N SER A 104 4.96 -4.35 6.66
CA SER A 104 3.57 -4.82 6.82
C SER A 104 3.37 -5.81 7.97
N GLY A 105 4.45 -6.44 8.43
CA GLY A 105 4.52 -7.41 9.52
C GLY A 105 4.76 -6.85 10.93
N ALA A 106 4.87 -5.53 11.06
CA ALA A 106 5.19 -4.91 12.36
C ALA A 106 4.03 -4.97 13.38
N LEU A 107 2.79 -5.17 12.92
CA LEU A 107 1.60 -5.21 13.79
C LEU A 107 1.32 -6.63 14.30
N SER A 108 0.87 -6.75 15.55
CA SER A 108 0.33 -8.02 16.06
C SER A 108 -0.89 -8.44 15.25
N ALA A 109 -1.15 -9.74 15.13
CA ALA A 109 -2.25 -10.28 14.31
C ALA A 109 -3.60 -9.59 14.60
N GLU A 110 -3.92 -9.35 15.88
CA GLU A 110 -5.14 -8.65 16.31
C GLU A 110 -5.20 -7.20 15.78
N LYS A 111 -4.10 -6.44 15.92
CA LYS A 111 -4.03 -5.06 15.42
C LYS A 111 -4.07 -5.03 13.89
N ALA A 112 -3.42 -5.98 13.25
CA ALA A 112 -3.42 -6.16 11.81
C ALA A 112 -4.83 -6.43 11.25
N GLN A 113 -5.58 -7.33 11.88
CA GLN A 113 -6.96 -7.66 11.54
C GLN A 113 -7.92 -6.51 11.84
N HIS A 114 -7.64 -5.67 12.83
CA HIS A 114 -8.46 -4.48 13.07
C HIS A 114 -8.13 -3.34 12.09
N VAL A 115 -6.86 -2.99 11.94
CA VAL A 115 -6.45 -1.81 11.18
C VAL A 115 -6.66 -2.02 9.67
N ARG A 116 -6.21 -3.15 9.11
CA ARG A 116 -6.15 -3.32 7.64
C ARG A 116 -7.51 -3.50 6.97
N PRO A 117 -8.37 -4.44 7.37
CA PRO A 117 -9.66 -4.62 6.71
C PRO A 117 -10.73 -3.67 7.25
N LYS A 118 -10.75 -3.36 8.55
CA LYS A 118 -11.82 -2.55 9.15
C LYS A 118 -11.52 -1.06 9.02
N VAL A 119 -10.51 -0.54 9.71
CA VAL A 119 -10.26 0.91 9.77
C VAL A 119 -9.92 1.48 8.39
N MET A 120 -8.95 0.90 7.69
CA MET A 120 -8.48 1.45 6.40
C MET A 120 -9.56 1.35 5.31
N SER A 121 -10.33 0.26 5.25
CA SER A 121 -11.38 0.11 4.24
C SER A 121 -12.63 0.94 4.57
N GLU A 122 -12.98 1.11 5.85
CA GLU A 122 -14.05 2.02 6.28
C GLU A 122 -13.71 3.47 5.91
N MET A 123 -12.50 3.92 6.26
CA MET A 123 -12.01 5.26 5.89
C MET A 123 -12.04 5.47 4.37
N ASN A 124 -11.53 4.50 3.60
CA ASN A 124 -11.50 4.61 2.14
C ASN A 124 -12.92 4.62 1.55
N THR A 125 -13.83 3.81 2.08
CA THR A 125 -15.24 3.80 1.68
C THR A 125 -15.90 5.16 1.95
N ILE A 126 -15.71 5.72 3.14
CA ILE A 126 -16.28 7.02 3.50
C ILE A 126 -15.72 8.10 2.58
N TYR A 127 -14.40 8.18 2.42
CA TYR A 127 -13.77 9.17 1.54
C TYR A 127 -14.28 9.08 0.10
N SER A 128 -14.42 7.86 -0.44
CA SER A 128 -14.77 7.64 -1.84
C SER A 128 -16.27 7.74 -2.14
N THR A 129 -17.15 7.57 -1.14
CA THR A 129 -18.60 7.45 -1.36
C THR A 129 -19.46 8.44 -0.56
N ALA A 130 -18.85 9.22 0.33
CA ALA A 130 -19.57 10.26 1.06
C ALA A 130 -20.11 11.32 0.09
N THR A 131 -21.30 11.82 0.40
CA THR A 131 -21.97 12.86 -0.36
C THR A 131 -22.32 14.03 0.56
N VAL A 132 -22.18 15.24 0.05
CA VAL A 132 -22.61 16.48 0.73
C VAL A 132 -23.72 17.11 -0.09
N CYS A 133 -24.84 17.43 0.54
CA CYS A 133 -26.00 18.03 -0.12
C CYS A 133 -26.02 19.55 0.06
N LEU A 134 -26.62 20.26 -0.90
CA LEU A 134 -26.78 21.71 -0.81
C LEU A 134 -27.80 22.09 0.25
N LEU A 135 -27.58 23.22 0.92
CA LEU A 135 -28.52 23.79 1.90
C LEU A 135 -29.87 24.14 1.26
N ASP A 136 -29.82 24.73 0.06
CA ASP A 136 -31.01 25.25 -0.64
C ASP A 136 -31.73 24.16 -1.46
N ASP A 137 -31.07 23.03 -1.70
CA ASP A 137 -31.65 21.87 -2.40
C ASP A 137 -31.14 20.57 -1.76
N PRO A 138 -31.86 20.05 -0.74
CA PRO A 138 -31.46 18.85 -0.02
C PRO A 138 -31.39 17.58 -0.88
N HIS A 139 -31.98 17.58 -2.09
CA HIS A 139 -31.92 16.45 -3.01
C HIS A 139 -30.68 16.50 -3.92
N ASN A 140 -29.96 17.62 -3.93
CA ASN A 140 -28.77 17.82 -4.75
C ASN A 140 -27.50 17.52 -3.96
N CYS A 141 -27.15 16.23 -3.92
CA CYS A 141 -25.97 15.74 -3.23
C CYS A 141 -24.81 15.51 -4.19
N GLN A 142 -23.62 15.96 -3.80
CA GLN A 142 -22.39 15.88 -4.59
C GLN A 142 -21.38 14.98 -3.89
N THR A 143 -20.72 14.11 -4.64
CA THR A 143 -19.53 13.38 -4.18
C THR A 143 -18.31 14.31 -4.18
N LEU A 144 -17.23 13.89 -3.52
CA LEU A 144 -15.98 14.66 -3.51
C LEU A 144 -15.43 14.82 -4.94
N GLU A 145 -15.27 13.71 -5.67
CA GLU A 145 -14.81 13.67 -7.07
C GLU A 145 -15.89 13.13 -8.01
N PRO A 146 -16.10 13.74 -9.20
CA PRO A 146 -15.68 15.10 -9.57
C PRO A 146 -16.55 16.18 -8.91
N GLY A 147 -17.63 15.84 -8.21
CA GLY A 147 -18.74 16.75 -7.87
C GLY A 147 -18.31 18.06 -7.18
N MET A 148 -17.72 17.96 -5.99
CA MET A 148 -17.28 19.14 -5.24
C MET A 148 -16.12 19.87 -5.92
N PHE A 149 -15.18 19.15 -6.54
CA PHE A 149 -14.05 19.78 -7.23
C PHE A 149 -14.46 20.53 -8.50
N ALA A 150 -15.32 19.95 -9.34
CA ALA A 150 -15.82 20.58 -10.56
C ALA A 150 -16.75 21.76 -10.27
N ARG A 151 -17.59 21.68 -9.21
CA ARG A 151 -18.42 22.84 -8.82
C ARG A 151 -17.61 23.99 -8.27
N ARG A 152 -16.48 23.75 -7.60
CA ARG A 152 -15.60 24.83 -7.15
C ARG A 152 -15.16 25.68 -8.35
N GLU A 153 -14.76 25.05 -9.46
CA GLU A 153 -14.41 25.79 -10.69
C GLU A 153 -15.60 26.58 -11.27
N LEU A 154 -16.82 26.02 -11.24
CA LEU A 154 -18.03 26.75 -11.67
C LEU A 154 -18.37 27.93 -10.76
N ILE A 155 -18.18 27.81 -9.43
CA ILE A 155 -18.43 28.91 -8.48
C ILE A 155 -17.39 30.01 -8.66
N TYR A 156 -16.10 29.68 -8.82
CA TYR A 156 -15.06 30.68 -9.10
C TYR A 156 -15.24 31.35 -10.47
N GLY A 157 -15.66 30.58 -11.50
CA GLY A 157 -15.99 31.12 -12.83
C GLY A 157 -17.25 32.01 -12.84
N SER A 158 -18.21 31.75 -11.94
CA SER A 158 -19.43 32.55 -11.76
C SER A 158 -19.21 33.77 -10.86
N CYS A 159 -18.31 33.70 -9.87
CA CYS A 159 -17.90 34.85 -9.05
C CYS A 159 -17.15 35.92 -9.85
N LEU A 160 -16.46 35.56 -10.94
CA LEU A 160 -15.87 36.52 -11.89
C LEU A 160 -16.91 37.21 -12.78
N ARG A 161 -18.18 36.80 -12.73
CA ARG A 161 -19.29 37.37 -13.49
C ARG A 161 -20.26 38.11 -12.56
N LEU A 162 -19.73 39.08 -11.80
CA LEU A 162 -20.59 40.03 -11.07
C LEU A 162 -21.37 40.90 -12.07
N PRO A 163 -22.67 41.14 -11.86
CA PRO A 163 -23.47 41.99 -12.73
C PRO A 163 -23.10 43.46 -12.49
N GLY A 164 -22.41 44.08 -13.45
CA GLY A 164 -22.06 45.50 -13.37
C GLY A 164 -20.83 45.94 -14.14
N SER A 165 -19.98 45.02 -14.62
CA SER A 165 -18.82 45.41 -15.45
C SER A 165 -19.25 45.69 -16.89
N ARG A 166 -19.67 46.93 -17.17
CA ARG A 166 -19.68 47.46 -18.54
C ARG A 166 -18.23 47.48 -19.03
N ARG A 167 -17.90 46.66 -20.03
CA ARG A 167 -16.82 47.02 -20.95
C ARG A 167 -17.25 48.29 -21.67
N SER A 168 -16.55 49.39 -21.40
CA SER A 168 -16.65 50.58 -22.24
C SER A 168 -16.00 50.28 -23.58
N LEU A 169 -16.82 50.48 -24.62
CA LEU A 169 -16.59 50.58 -26.07
C LEU A 169 -15.37 49.88 -26.67
#